data_AF-A0AAU3DBL5-F1
#
_entry.id   AF-A0AAU3DBL5-F1
#
_cell.length_a   1.000
_cell.length_b   1.000
_cell.length_c   1.000
_cell.angle_alpha   90.00
_cell.angle_beta   90.00
_cell.angle_gamma   90.00
#
_symmetry.space_group_name_H-M   'P 1'
#
loop_
_entity.id
_entity.type
_entity.pdbx_description
1 polymer ?
#
loop_
_entity_poly.entity_id
_entity_poly.type
_entity_poly.pdbx_seq_one_letter_code
_entity_poly.pdbx_strand_id
1 'polypeptide(L)'
;MAFNPEQFQAIIDKLNAGLETISKFVTDIGPKVESAVNHWFIPDGVAQACVWIINKVIKAVNWVIAKLVDIMMGAYAPAIVFYNSVTWQGEEIRGKASGVASSTQKFNLTAPKYWEGEGATAYTNAVFPQSAASAQVASSAGTVSGCLAACGVAGCAFYAAVAIFVAQLIPVLAASTAAVTTVVGIPAAGAAAAAEATLGPAVIGGAAVALLSIIGAEATTFSELTGESTDKSAFPNGGHWPVGTV
;
A
#
# COMPACT_ATOMS: atom_id res chain seq x y z
N MET A 1 9.09 7.81 8.98
CA MET A 1 10.02 6.98 8.18
C MET A 1 9.73 7.26 6.73
N ALA A 2 10.73 7.59 5.92
CA ALA A 2 10.55 7.75 4.47
C ALA A 2 10.39 6.36 3.83
N PHE A 3 9.48 6.23 2.86
CA PHE A 3 9.34 5.00 2.06
C PHE A 3 10.63 4.74 1.30
N ASN A 4 11.12 3.49 1.36
CA ASN A 4 12.27 3.04 0.59
C ASN A 4 11.81 1.94 -0.39
N PRO A 5 11.85 2.19 -1.71
CA PRO A 5 11.45 1.21 -2.73
C PRO A 5 12.20 -0.13 -2.63
N GLU A 6 13.48 -0.12 -2.27
CA GLU A 6 14.29 -1.34 -2.13
C GLU A 6 13.82 -2.17 -0.93
N GLN A 7 13.49 -1.50 0.19
CA GLN A 7 12.94 -2.18 1.36
C GLN A 7 11.56 -2.76 1.05
N PHE A 8 10.74 -2.05 0.28
CA PHE A 8 9.44 -2.53 -0.14
C PHE A 8 9.57 -3.74 -1.09
N GLN A 9 10.44 -3.67 -2.09
CA GLN A 9 10.71 -4.80 -2.98
C GLN A 9 11.22 -6.02 -2.20
N ALA A 10 12.13 -5.82 -1.25
CA ALA A 10 12.61 -6.91 -0.39
C ALA A 10 11.51 -7.56 0.45
N ILE A 11 10.47 -6.81 0.85
CA ILE A 11 9.28 -7.37 1.52
C ILE A 11 8.49 -8.24 0.55
N ILE A 12 8.25 -7.76 -0.67
CA ILE A 12 7.53 -8.50 -1.72
C ILE A 12 8.28 -9.78 -2.10
N ASP A 13 9.60 -9.72 -2.26
CA ASP A 13 10.43 -10.89 -2.58
C ASP A 13 10.38 -11.94 -1.46
N LYS A 14 10.43 -11.50 -0.19
CA LYS A 14 10.27 -12.39 0.97
C LYS A 14 8.87 -13.02 1.03
N LEU A 15 7.82 -12.28 0.66
CA LEU A 15 6.46 -12.82 0.57
C LEU A 15 6.35 -13.88 -0.52
N ASN A 16 6.94 -13.66 -1.69
CA ASN A 16 6.98 -14.66 -2.77
C ASN A 16 7.74 -15.93 -2.34
N ALA A 17 8.94 -15.79 -1.75
CA ALA A 17 9.69 -16.93 -1.23
C ALA A 17 8.95 -17.68 -0.12
N GLY A 18 8.23 -16.95 0.74
CA GLY A 18 7.39 -17.53 1.78
C GLY A 18 6.19 -18.30 1.20
N LEU A 19 5.55 -17.78 0.16
CA LEU A 19 4.48 -18.46 -0.56
C LEU A 19 4.94 -19.77 -1.19
N GLU A 20 6.13 -19.79 -1.80
CA GLU A 20 6.74 -21.02 -2.32
C GLU A 20 6.98 -22.05 -1.19
N THR A 21 7.48 -21.59 -0.05
CA THR A 21 7.73 -22.44 1.12
C THR A 21 6.45 -23.05 1.68
N ILE A 22 5.38 -22.24 1.80
CA ILE A 22 4.06 -22.69 2.26
C ILE A 22 3.43 -23.65 1.25
N SER A 23 3.60 -23.39 -0.05
CA SER A 23 3.10 -24.28 -1.11
C SER A 23 3.79 -25.64 -1.06
N LYS A 24 5.11 -25.65 -0.84
CA LYS A 24 5.88 -26.89 -0.68
C LYS A 24 5.38 -27.73 0.50
N PHE A 25 5.00 -27.11 1.62
CA PHE A 25 4.40 -27.82 2.75
C PHE A 25 3.15 -28.61 2.32
N VAL A 26 2.26 -28.00 1.54
CA VAL A 26 1.03 -28.65 1.07
C VAL A 26 1.35 -29.86 0.19
N THR A 27 2.35 -29.75 -0.68
CA THR A 27 2.79 -30.84 -1.55
C THR A 27 3.47 -31.97 -0.76
N ASP A 28 4.29 -31.63 0.24
CA ASP A 28 5.12 -32.60 0.97
C ASP A 28 4.33 -33.37 2.04
N ILE A 29 3.29 -32.78 2.63
CA ILE A 29 2.68 -33.34 3.84
C ILE A 29 1.75 -34.53 3.58
N GLY A 30 1.06 -34.56 2.44
CA GLY A 30 0.20 -35.68 2.05
C GLY A 30 0.96 -37.01 1.95
N PRO A 31 2.01 -37.11 1.11
CA PRO A 31 2.82 -38.31 0.99
C PRO A 31 3.48 -38.76 2.30
N LYS A 32 3.88 -37.80 3.15
CA LYS A 32 4.48 -38.11 4.46
C LYS A 32 3.46 -38.74 5.41
N VAL A 33 2.23 -38.23 5.44
CA VAL A 33 1.15 -38.83 6.24
C VAL A 33 0.80 -40.20 5.70
N GLU A 34 0.66 -40.37 4.37
CA GLU A 34 0.42 -41.68 3.76
C GLU A 34 1.50 -42.69 4.13
N SER A 35 2.78 -42.30 4.06
CA SER A 35 3.88 -43.16 4.48
C SER A 35 3.84 -43.51 5.97
N ALA A 36 3.41 -42.58 6.83
CA ALA A 36 3.34 -42.81 8.28
C ALA A 36 2.17 -43.71 8.68
N VAL A 37 1.07 -43.69 7.91
CA VAL A 37 -0.13 -44.50 8.21
C VAL A 37 -0.17 -45.84 7.47
N ASN A 38 0.61 -46.00 6.41
CA ASN A 38 0.66 -47.22 5.60
C ASN A 38 1.57 -48.30 6.20
N HIS A 39 1.24 -48.74 7.42
CA HIS A 39 1.89 -49.87 8.07
C HIS A 39 0.85 -50.88 8.57
N TRP A 40 1.20 -52.17 8.46
CA TRP A 40 0.31 -53.29 8.81
C TRP A 40 -0.22 -53.27 10.26
N PHE A 41 0.51 -52.61 11.17
CA PHE A 41 0.16 -52.53 12.59
C PHE A 41 -0.76 -51.34 12.92
N ILE A 42 -1.11 -50.50 11.94
CA ILE A 42 -1.97 -49.33 12.12
C ILE A 42 -3.39 -49.71 11.72
N PRO A 43 -4.38 -49.61 12.64
CA PRO A 43 -5.78 -49.88 12.29
C PRO A 43 -6.31 -48.89 11.24
N ASP A 44 -7.12 -49.38 10.31
CA ASP A 44 -7.70 -48.57 9.22
C ASP A 44 -8.43 -47.31 9.71
N GLY A 45 -9.16 -47.40 10.84
CA GLY A 45 -9.83 -46.26 11.44
C GLY A 45 -8.88 -45.15 11.91
N VAL A 46 -7.68 -45.51 12.38
CA VAL A 46 -6.64 -44.55 12.79
C VAL A 46 -5.98 -43.92 11.56
N ALA A 47 -5.70 -44.72 10.54
CA ALA A 47 -5.17 -44.22 9.27
C ALA A 47 -6.13 -43.22 8.61
N GLN A 48 -7.43 -43.54 8.54
CA GLN A 48 -8.46 -42.65 8.00
C GLN A 48 -8.58 -41.36 8.81
N ALA A 49 -8.53 -41.43 10.14
CA ALA A 49 -8.57 -40.24 10.99
C ALA A 49 -7.36 -39.32 10.74
N CYS A 50 -6.16 -39.89 10.62
CA CYS A 50 -4.94 -39.13 10.31
C CYS A 50 -5.01 -38.43 8.94
N VAL A 51 -5.46 -39.15 7.91
CA VAL A 51 -5.67 -38.59 6.57
C VAL A 51 -6.74 -37.49 6.59
N TRP A 52 -7.81 -37.68 7.37
CA TRP A 52 -8.85 -36.66 7.51
C TRP A 52 -8.31 -35.37 8.15
N ILE A 53 -7.52 -35.49 9.24
CA ILE A 53 -6.90 -34.35 9.92
C ILE A 53 -6.02 -33.58 8.93
N ILE A 54 -5.14 -34.27 8.20
CA ILE A 54 -4.22 -33.58 7.30
C ILE A 54 -4.91 -32.93 6.11
N ASN A 55 -5.97 -33.55 5.57
CA ASN A 55 -6.77 -32.94 4.52
C ASN A 55 -7.43 -31.63 4.96
N LYS A 56 -7.85 -31.53 6.24
CA LYS A 56 -8.36 -30.28 6.81
C LYS A 56 -7.26 -29.21 6.90
N VAL A 57 -6.07 -29.59 7.32
CA VAL A 57 -4.91 -28.69 7.38
C VAL A 57 -4.54 -28.19 5.99
N ILE A 58 -4.41 -29.09 5.01
CA ILE A 58 -4.14 -28.74 3.60
C ILE A 58 -5.18 -27.76 3.08
N LYS A 59 -6.48 -27.99 3.36
CA LYS A 59 -7.54 -27.07 2.95
C LYS A 59 -7.39 -25.69 3.60
N ALA A 60 -7.04 -25.62 4.88
CA ALA A 60 -6.82 -24.35 5.58
C ALA A 60 -5.61 -23.60 5.02
N VAL A 61 -4.49 -24.29 4.81
CA VAL A 61 -3.26 -23.69 4.25
C VAL A 61 -3.49 -23.23 2.81
N ASN A 62 -4.18 -24.01 1.97
CA ASN A 62 -4.54 -23.58 0.61
C ASN A 62 -5.43 -22.34 0.60
N TRP A 63 -6.35 -22.22 1.56
CA TRP A 63 -7.15 -21.00 1.71
C TRP A 63 -6.26 -19.79 2.07
N VAL A 64 -5.28 -19.97 2.96
CA VAL A 64 -4.30 -18.92 3.28
C VAL A 64 -3.46 -18.55 2.05
N ILE A 65 -2.94 -19.53 1.31
CA ILE A 65 -2.19 -19.29 0.06
C ILE A 65 -3.04 -18.47 -0.92
N ALA A 66 -4.29 -18.87 -1.16
CA ALA A 66 -5.17 -18.16 -2.08
C ALA A 66 -5.38 -16.69 -1.67
N LYS A 67 -5.53 -16.43 -0.36
CA LYS A 67 -5.65 -15.05 0.16
C LYS A 67 -4.37 -14.25 0.05
N LEU A 68 -3.22 -14.87 0.30
CA LEU A 68 -1.93 -14.20 0.11
C LEU A 68 -1.68 -13.88 -1.37
N VAL A 69 -2.00 -14.79 -2.29
CA VAL A 69 -1.88 -14.55 -3.75
C VAL A 69 -2.79 -13.39 -4.19
N ASP A 70 -4.05 -13.37 -3.74
CA ASP A 70 -5.00 -12.29 -4.01
C ASP A 70 -4.46 -10.92 -3.53
N ILE A 71 -3.91 -10.88 -2.31
CA ILE A 71 -3.25 -9.69 -1.76
C ILE A 71 -2.05 -9.26 -2.61
N MET A 72 -1.22 -10.21 -3.04
CA MET A 72 -0.02 -9.93 -3.83
C MET A 72 -0.31 -9.37 -5.22
N MET A 73 -1.52 -9.56 -5.77
CA MET A 73 -1.91 -8.90 -7.03
C MET A 73 -1.90 -7.37 -6.92
N GLY A 74 -2.11 -6.82 -5.72
CA GLY A 74 -2.07 -5.39 -5.44
C GLY A 74 -0.73 -4.86 -4.97
N ALA A 75 0.34 -5.67 -5.00
CA ALA A 75 1.63 -5.34 -4.37
C ALA A 75 2.28 -4.07 -4.91
N TYR A 76 2.06 -3.69 -6.16
CA TYR A 76 2.68 -2.50 -6.74
C TYR A 76 1.98 -1.19 -6.35
N ALA A 77 0.75 -1.24 -5.84
CA ALA A 77 -0.03 -0.03 -5.57
C ALA A 77 0.64 0.95 -4.60
N PRO A 78 1.20 0.53 -3.45
CA PRO A 78 1.84 1.46 -2.51
C PRO A 78 3.04 2.19 -3.13
N ALA A 79 3.84 1.49 -3.95
CA ALA A 79 5.00 2.07 -4.61
C ALA A 79 4.59 3.13 -5.66
N ILE A 80 3.58 2.83 -6.48
CA ILE A 80 3.05 3.77 -7.49
C ILE A 80 2.47 5.01 -6.81
N VAL A 81 1.66 4.81 -5.77
CA VAL A 81 1.03 5.90 -5.02
C VAL A 81 2.09 6.78 -4.35
N PHE A 82 3.13 6.19 -3.77
CA PHE A 82 4.24 6.96 -3.21
C PHE A 82 5.05 7.70 -4.30
N TYR A 83 5.36 7.07 -5.43
CA TYR A 83 6.04 7.74 -6.53
C TYR A 83 5.27 8.97 -7.01
N ASN A 84 3.95 8.84 -7.18
CA ASN A 84 3.08 9.95 -7.52
C ASN A 84 3.15 11.07 -6.47
N SER A 85 3.24 10.75 -5.17
CA SER A 85 3.42 11.77 -4.13
C SER A 85 4.66 12.64 -4.38
N VAL A 86 5.78 12.00 -4.73
CA VAL A 86 7.04 12.69 -5.01
C VAL A 86 6.91 13.57 -6.26
N THR A 87 6.23 13.10 -7.30
CA THR A 87 5.96 13.90 -8.51
C THR A 87 5.11 15.13 -8.20
N TRP A 88 4.06 14.98 -7.39
CA TRP A 88 3.19 16.09 -6.97
C TRP A 88 3.92 17.13 -6.12
N GLN A 89 4.78 16.68 -5.20
CA GLN A 89 5.58 17.57 -4.36
C GLN A 89 6.79 18.18 -5.09
N GLY A 90 7.28 17.49 -6.12
CA GLY A 90 8.53 17.80 -6.80
C GLY A 90 8.46 19.01 -7.72
N GLU A 91 9.51 19.16 -8.52
CA GLU A 91 9.67 20.30 -9.41
C GLU A 91 8.57 20.35 -10.49
N GLU A 92 8.06 19.20 -10.91
CA GLU A 92 7.15 19.08 -12.06
C GLU A 92 5.79 19.75 -11.86
N ILE A 93 5.24 19.69 -10.64
CA ILE A 93 3.90 20.20 -10.35
C ILE A 93 3.99 21.36 -9.35
N ARG A 94 4.28 21.06 -8.08
CA ARG A 94 4.37 22.08 -7.03
C ARG A 94 5.49 23.09 -7.32
N GLY A 95 6.65 22.61 -7.77
CA GLY A 95 7.77 23.48 -8.13
C GLY A 95 7.39 24.51 -9.20
N LYS A 96 6.86 24.06 -10.35
CA LYS A 96 6.38 24.96 -11.41
C LYS A 96 5.31 25.94 -10.91
N ALA A 97 4.30 25.47 -10.18
CA ALA A 97 3.24 26.34 -9.67
C ALA A 97 3.78 27.40 -8.70
N SER A 98 4.65 27.01 -7.77
CA SER A 98 5.30 27.95 -6.84
C SER A 98 6.28 28.90 -7.54
N GLY A 99 6.93 28.46 -8.62
CA GLY A 99 7.79 29.29 -9.46
C GLY A 99 7.00 30.37 -10.21
N VAL A 100 5.86 30.00 -10.81
CA VAL A 100 4.94 30.99 -11.40
C VAL A 100 4.43 31.94 -10.33
N ALA A 101 4.04 31.42 -9.15
CA ALA A 101 3.59 32.24 -8.04
C ALA A 101 4.63 33.29 -7.65
N SER A 102 5.90 32.89 -7.51
CA SER A 102 7.00 33.77 -7.15
C SER A 102 7.32 34.80 -8.25
N SER A 103 7.39 34.36 -9.52
CA SER A 103 7.76 35.22 -10.65
C SER A 103 6.71 36.29 -10.99
N THR A 104 5.45 36.05 -10.64
CA THR A 104 4.33 36.98 -10.86
C THR A 104 4.02 37.86 -9.63
N GLN A 105 4.81 37.77 -8.55
CA GLN A 105 4.69 38.69 -7.43
C GLN A 105 5.10 40.11 -7.84
N LYS A 106 4.38 41.11 -7.32
CA LYS A 106 4.59 42.52 -7.64
C LYS A 106 6.02 43.01 -7.37
N PHE A 107 6.69 42.45 -6.36
CA PHE A 107 8.07 42.80 -6.00
C PHE A 107 9.13 42.09 -6.85
N ASN A 108 8.76 40.96 -7.49
CA ASN A 108 9.66 40.17 -8.35
C ASN A 108 9.43 40.45 -9.84
N LEU A 109 8.29 41.04 -10.20
CA LEU A 109 8.01 41.60 -11.52
C LEU A 109 8.90 42.82 -11.76
N THR A 110 10.15 42.58 -12.17
CA THR A 110 10.95 43.61 -12.81
C THR A 110 10.43 43.78 -14.23
N ALA A 111 9.70 44.86 -14.49
CA ALA A 111 9.55 45.32 -15.87
C ALA A 111 10.97 45.38 -16.48
N PRO A 112 11.20 44.83 -17.69
CA PRO A 112 12.50 44.99 -18.34
C PRO A 112 12.82 46.48 -18.31
N LYS A 113 14.00 46.85 -17.78
CA LYS A 113 14.44 48.18 -17.26
C LYS A 113 14.08 49.44 -18.05
N TYR A 114 13.44 49.30 -19.20
CA TYR A 114 13.10 50.32 -20.19
C TYR A 114 11.58 50.48 -20.37
N TRP A 115 10.74 49.60 -19.79
CA TRP A 115 9.29 49.70 -19.87
C TRP A 115 8.69 50.32 -18.62
N GLU A 116 8.44 51.61 -18.69
CA GLU A 116 7.85 52.42 -17.64
C GLU A 116 6.55 53.10 -18.12
N GLY A 117 5.80 53.69 -17.20
CA GLY A 117 4.57 54.42 -17.49
C GLY A 117 3.29 53.64 -17.21
N GLU A 118 2.17 54.17 -17.70
CA GLU A 118 0.82 53.71 -17.38
C GLU A 118 0.56 52.27 -17.87
N GLY A 119 1.06 51.91 -19.06
CA GLY A 119 0.96 50.54 -19.59
C GLY A 119 1.73 49.50 -18.78
N ALA A 120 2.94 49.82 -18.32
CA ALA A 120 3.73 48.94 -17.44
C ALA A 120 3.04 48.75 -16.08
N THR A 121 2.45 49.83 -15.55
CA THR A 121 1.68 49.79 -14.30
C THR A 121 0.42 48.94 -14.44
N ALA A 122 -0.33 49.10 -15.54
CA ALA A 122 -1.52 48.32 -15.84
C ALA A 122 -1.20 46.82 -15.97
N TYR A 123 -0.15 46.48 -16.72
CA TYR A 123 0.31 45.08 -16.86
C TYR A 123 0.71 44.46 -15.52
N THR A 124 1.53 45.16 -14.73
CA THR A 124 2.02 44.64 -13.44
C THR A 124 0.84 44.39 -12.47
N ASN A 125 -0.17 45.26 -12.49
CA ASN A 125 -1.38 45.08 -11.70
C ASN A 125 -2.28 43.95 -12.24
N ALA A 126 -2.35 43.74 -13.56
CA ALA A 126 -3.13 42.67 -14.18
C ALA A 126 -2.51 41.27 -13.98
N VAL A 127 -1.18 41.16 -13.97
CA VAL A 127 -0.46 39.89 -13.78
C VAL A 127 -0.38 39.48 -12.31
N PHE A 128 -0.34 40.43 -11.38
CA PHE A 128 -0.18 40.13 -9.94
C PHE A 128 -1.16 39.09 -9.37
N PRO A 129 -2.47 39.08 -9.72
CA PRO A 129 -3.39 38.05 -9.26
C PRO A 129 -3.03 36.61 -9.68
N GLN A 130 -2.23 36.42 -10.74
CA GLN A 130 -1.71 35.10 -11.13
C GLN A 130 -0.80 34.49 -10.06
N SER A 131 -0.18 35.34 -9.22
CA SER A 131 0.63 34.88 -8.10
C SER A 131 -0.20 34.11 -7.08
N ALA A 132 -1.35 34.65 -6.69
CA ALA A 132 -2.25 34.04 -5.72
C ALA A 132 -2.87 32.75 -6.28
N ALA A 133 -3.34 32.77 -7.54
CA ALA A 133 -3.90 31.59 -8.22
C ALA A 133 -2.87 30.44 -8.30
N SER A 134 -1.63 30.76 -8.70
CA SER A 134 -0.55 29.76 -8.78
C SER A 134 -0.13 29.24 -7.41
N ALA A 135 -0.16 30.09 -6.38
CA ALA A 135 0.12 29.68 -5.00
C ALA A 135 -0.95 28.71 -4.47
N GLN A 136 -2.23 28.90 -4.81
CA GLN A 136 -3.29 27.97 -4.47
C GLN A 136 -3.06 26.60 -5.12
N VAL A 137 -2.72 26.56 -6.41
CA VAL A 137 -2.37 25.31 -7.11
C VAL A 137 -1.18 24.60 -6.43
N ALA A 138 -0.14 25.35 -6.06
CA ALA A 138 1.02 24.80 -5.35
C ALA A 138 0.63 24.24 -3.96
N SER A 139 -0.32 24.87 -3.28
CA SER A 139 -0.86 24.40 -1.99
C SER A 139 -1.62 23.09 -2.16
N SER A 140 -2.61 23.05 -3.05
CA SER A 140 -3.41 21.84 -3.31
C SER A 140 -2.53 20.69 -3.81
N ALA A 141 -1.50 20.97 -4.62
CA ALA A 141 -0.52 19.97 -5.03
C ALA A 141 0.26 19.38 -3.84
N GLY A 142 0.60 20.22 -2.85
CA GLY A 142 1.19 19.78 -1.59
C GLY A 142 0.27 18.88 -0.77
N THR A 143 -1.02 19.22 -0.69
CA THR A 143 -2.03 18.40 -0.02
C THR A 143 -2.18 17.04 -0.71
N VAL A 144 -2.32 17.01 -2.04
CA VAL A 144 -2.39 15.76 -2.82
C VAL A 144 -1.16 14.90 -2.58
N SER A 145 0.04 15.48 -2.60
CA SER A 145 1.26 14.75 -2.25
C SER A 145 1.19 14.16 -0.84
N GLY A 146 0.73 14.92 0.15
CA GLY A 146 0.62 14.45 1.54
C GLY A 146 -0.26 13.20 1.63
N CYS A 147 -1.44 13.23 1.01
CA CYS A 147 -2.39 12.11 0.98
C CYS A 147 -1.80 10.87 0.31
N LEU A 148 -1.14 11.06 -0.84
CA LEU A 148 -0.51 9.97 -1.58
C LEU A 148 0.66 9.38 -0.77
N ALA A 149 1.46 10.20 -0.10
CA ALA A 149 2.55 9.71 0.75
C ALA A 149 2.02 8.89 1.93
N ALA A 150 0.94 9.36 2.59
CA ALA A 150 0.28 8.65 3.69
C ALA A 150 -0.27 7.29 3.23
N CYS A 151 -0.98 7.25 2.10
CA CYS A 151 -1.48 6.01 1.50
C CYS A 151 -0.34 5.04 1.13
N GLY A 152 0.74 5.54 0.55
CA GLY A 152 1.91 4.74 0.20
C GLY A 152 2.57 4.10 1.43
N VAL A 153 2.80 4.88 2.49
CA VAL A 153 3.36 4.39 3.75
C VAL A 153 2.44 3.36 4.43
N ALA A 154 1.13 3.64 4.45
CA ALA A 154 0.13 2.72 5.01
C ALA A 154 0.12 1.37 4.27
N GLY A 155 0.16 1.40 2.93
CA GLY A 155 0.26 0.20 2.12
C GLY A 155 1.52 -0.61 2.43
N CYS A 156 2.65 0.06 2.66
CA CYS A 156 3.89 -0.63 3.04
C CYS A 156 3.81 -1.29 4.42
N ALA A 157 3.22 -0.60 5.40
CA ALA A 157 2.98 -1.15 6.72
C ALA A 157 2.07 -2.39 6.64
N PHE A 158 1.05 -2.36 5.77
CA PHE A 158 0.19 -3.52 5.51
C PHE A 158 1.00 -4.71 4.98
N TYR A 159 1.80 -4.55 3.91
CA TYR A 159 2.61 -5.65 3.39
C TYR A 159 3.68 -6.14 4.37
N ALA A 160 4.24 -5.25 5.20
CA ALA A 160 5.15 -5.65 6.27
C ALA A 160 4.45 -6.54 7.31
N ALA A 161 3.20 -6.23 7.69
CA ALA A 161 2.42 -7.06 8.59
C ALA A 161 2.11 -8.44 7.98
N VAL A 162 1.77 -8.49 6.70
CA VAL A 162 1.58 -9.76 5.97
C VAL A 162 2.88 -10.57 5.93
N ALA A 163 4.02 -9.93 5.69
CA ALA A 163 5.32 -10.60 5.68
C ALA A 163 5.71 -11.17 7.05
N ILE A 164 5.40 -10.45 8.14
CA ILE A 164 5.59 -10.94 9.50
C ILE A 164 4.74 -12.18 9.74
N PHE A 165 3.47 -12.17 9.35
CA PHE A 165 2.59 -13.34 9.45
C PHE A 165 3.15 -14.54 8.67
N VAL A 166 3.57 -14.34 7.43
CA VAL A 166 4.19 -15.41 6.61
C VAL A 166 5.45 -15.96 7.29
N ALA A 167 6.30 -15.09 7.84
CA ALA A 167 7.51 -15.50 8.56
C ALA A 167 7.21 -16.29 9.83
N GLN A 168 6.10 -16.03 10.52
CA GLN A 168 5.64 -16.80 11.69
C GLN A 168 5.01 -18.15 11.30
N LEU A 169 4.32 -18.21 10.17
CA LEU A 169 3.68 -19.43 9.68
C LEU A 169 4.70 -20.48 9.23
N ILE A 170 5.77 -20.09 8.54
CA ILE A 170 6.81 -21.00 8.02
C ILE A 170 7.38 -21.96 9.08
N PRO A 171 7.88 -21.52 10.25
CA PRO A 171 8.44 -22.43 11.25
C PRO A 171 7.38 -23.38 11.84
N VAL A 172 6.13 -22.95 11.97
CA VAL A 172 5.03 -23.81 12.43
C VAL A 172 4.79 -24.93 11.42
N LEU A 173 4.71 -24.59 10.13
CA LEU A 173 4.55 -25.58 9.06
C LEU A 173 5.73 -26.55 9.00
N ALA A 174 6.97 -26.07 9.15
CA ALA A 174 8.16 -26.91 9.19
C ALA A 174 8.12 -27.90 10.37
N ALA A 175 7.74 -27.43 11.56
CA ALA A 175 7.57 -28.28 12.75
C ALA A 175 6.45 -29.32 12.54
N SER A 176 5.33 -28.92 11.94
CA SER A 176 4.23 -29.84 11.60
C SER A 176 4.68 -30.91 10.60
N THR A 177 5.45 -30.55 9.57
CA THR A 177 6.01 -31.52 8.62
C THR A 177 6.96 -32.53 9.29
N ALA A 178 7.72 -32.12 10.30
CA ALA A 178 8.57 -33.04 11.06
C ALA A 178 7.74 -33.98 11.96
N ALA A 179 6.71 -33.46 12.60
CA ALA A 179 5.86 -34.22 13.54
C ALA A 179 4.98 -35.28 12.84
N VAL A 180 4.53 -35.06 11.60
CA VAL A 180 3.72 -36.04 10.85
C VAL A 180 4.46 -37.31 10.43
N THR A 181 5.77 -37.40 10.67
CA THR A 181 6.55 -38.63 10.45
C THR A 181 6.10 -39.79 11.35
N THR A 182 5.29 -39.51 12.38
CA THR A 182 4.74 -40.50 13.30
C THR A 182 3.23 -40.36 13.39
N VAL A 183 2.51 -41.48 13.48
CA VAL A 183 1.03 -41.50 13.61
C VAL A 183 0.56 -40.68 14.82
N VAL A 184 1.27 -40.79 15.94
CA VAL A 184 0.96 -40.07 17.19
C VAL A 184 1.20 -38.56 17.07
N GLY A 185 2.16 -38.15 16.23
CA GLY A 185 2.46 -36.75 15.98
C GLY A 185 1.49 -36.05 15.04
N ILE A 186 0.73 -36.78 14.21
CA ILE A 186 -0.21 -36.20 13.22
C ILE A 186 -1.29 -35.32 13.87
N PRO A 187 -2.00 -35.74 14.94
CA PRO A 187 -2.99 -34.89 15.59
C PRO A 187 -2.41 -33.59 16.13
N ALA A 188 -1.22 -33.65 16.77
CA ALA A 188 -0.55 -32.47 17.32
C ALA A 188 -0.05 -31.52 16.21
N ALA A 189 0.55 -32.08 15.16
CA ALA A 189 0.99 -31.34 13.99
C ALA A 189 -0.17 -30.63 13.29
N GLY A 190 -1.32 -31.32 13.18
CA GLY A 190 -2.52 -30.78 12.58
C GLY A 190 -3.16 -29.68 13.42
N ALA A 191 -3.20 -29.84 14.75
CA ALA A 191 -3.70 -28.81 15.66
C ALA A 191 -2.84 -27.54 15.62
N ALA A 192 -1.51 -27.66 15.63
CA ALA A 192 -0.60 -26.52 15.56
C ALA A 192 -0.72 -25.76 14.23
N ALA A 193 -0.71 -26.47 13.10
CA ALA A 193 -0.85 -25.85 11.78
C ALA A 193 -2.24 -25.21 11.59
N ALA A 194 -3.30 -25.85 12.09
CA ALA A 194 -4.65 -25.29 12.04
C ALA A 194 -4.78 -24.03 12.90
N ALA A 195 -4.22 -24.04 14.12
CA ALA A 195 -4.25 -22.89 15.02
C ALA A 195 -3.59 -21.66 14.36
N GLU A 196 -2.39 -21.82 13.81
CA GLU A 196 -1.68 -20.71 13.16
C GLU A 196 -2.38 -20.22 11.89
N ALA A 197 -2.91 -21.15 11.08
CA ALA A 197 -3.68 -20.80 9.88
C ALA A 197 -4.98 -20.02 10.24
N THR A 198 -5.58 -20.28 11.40
CA THR A 198 -6.76 -19.53 11.88
C THR A 198 -6.45 -18.14 12.44
N LEU A 199 -5.19 -17.86 12.82
CA LEU A 199 -4.75 -16.53 13.20
C LEU A 199 -4.54 -15.61 11.99
N GLY A 200 -4.22 -16.18 10.83
CA GLY A 200 -4.03 -15.44 9.57
C GLY A 200 -5.16 -14.47 9.21
N PRO A 201 -6.44 -14.88 9.21
CA PRO A 201 -7.57 -13.98 9.00
C PRO A 201 -7.60 -12.78 9.95
N ALA A 202 -7.24 -12.96 11.22
CA ALA A 202 -7.26 -11.89 12.21
C ALA A 202 -6.13 -10.88 11.99
N VAL A 203 -4.92 -11.37 11.69
CA VAL A 203 -3.76 -10.50 11.41
C VAL A 203 -3.97 -9.73 10.10
N ILE A 204 -4.34 -10.43 9.03
CA ILE A 204 -4.59 -9.82 7.72
C ILE A 204 -5.79 -8.87 7.79
N GLY A 205 -6.87 -9.29 8.46
CA GLY A 205 -8.07 -8.47 8.65
C GLY A 205 -7.80 -7.21 9.47
N GLY A 206 -7.05 -7.32 10.56
CA GLY A 206 -6.64 -6.17 11.37
C GLY A 206 -5.78 -5.18 10.59
N ALA A 207 -4.81 -5.69 9.82
CA ALA A 207 -3.98 -4.85 8.95
C ALA A 207 -4.80 -4.17 7.84
N ALA A 208 -5.76 -4.88 7.26
CA ALA A 208 -6.67 -4.32 6.24
C ALA A 208 -7.58 -3.22 6.82
N VAL A 209 -8.11 -3.41 8.03
CA VAL A 209 -8.92 -2.39 8.72
C VAL A 209 -8.08 -1.15 9.04
N ALA A 210 -6.83 -1.34 9.50
CA ALA A 210 -5.92 -0.22 9.74
C ALA A 210 -5.63 0.57 8.45
N LEU A 211 -5.38 -0.13 7.33
CA LEU A 211 -5.18 0.49 6.03
C LEU A 211 -6.45 1.25 5.57
N LEU A 212 -7.62 0.63 5.68
CA LEU A 212 -8.90 1.26 5.35
C LEU A 212 -9.18 2.49 6.21
N SER A 213 -8.76 2.50 7.47
CA SER A 213 -8.92 3.67 8.36
C SER A 213 -8.11 4.86 7.85
N ILE A 214 -6.90 4.61 7.34
CA ILE A 214 -6.06 5.66 6.75
C ILE A 214 -6.68 6.15 5.44
N ILE A 215 -7.06 5.24 4.54
CA ILE A 215 -7.73 5.61 3.28
C ILE A 215 -9.02 6.40 3.54
N GLY A 216 -9.78 6.03 4.57
CA GLY A 216 -10.99 6.73 4.99
C GLY A 216 -10.71 8.16 5.50
N ALA A 217 -9.61 8.36 6.21
CA ALA A 217 -9.18 9.71 6.61
C ALA A 217 -8.81 10.57 5.40
N GLU A 218 -8.09 10.00 4.42
CA GLU A 218 -7.74 10.70 3.18
C GLU A 218 -8.96 11.02 2.31
N ALA A 219 -10.07 10.27 2.42
CA ALA A 219 -11.31 10.59 1.73
C ALA A 219 -11.91 11.92 2.22
N THR A 220 -11.72 12.28 3.49
CA THR A 220 -12.10 13.60 4.01
C THR A 220 -11.25 14.70 3.36
N THR A 221 -9.94 14.50 3.26
CA THR A 221 -9.05 15.44 2.58
C THR A 221 -9.36 15.56 1.08
N PHE A 222 -9.81 14.49 0.43
CA PHE A 222 -10.30 14.57 -0.95
C PHE A 222 -11.57 15.44 -1.08
N SER A 223 -12.48 15.37 -0.11
CA SER A 223 -13.64 16.27 -0.06
C SER A 223 -13.23 17.73 0.15
N GLU A 224 -12.20 17.99 0.96
CA GLU A 224 -11.64 19.33 1.15
C GLU A 224 -11.00 19.85 -0.14
N LEU A 225 -10.18 19.04 -0.81
CA LEU A 225 -9.61 19.35 -2.13
C LEU A 225 -10.68 19.60 -3.20
N THR A 226 -11.78 18.86 -3.15
CA THR A 226 -12.92 19.11 -4.04
C THR A 226 -13.52 20.49 -3.74
N GLY A 227 -13.68 20.84 -2.46
CA GLY A 227 -14.06 22.19 -2.05
C GLY A 227 -13.09 23.26 -2.57
N GLU A 228 -11.78 23.08 -2.37
CA GLU A 228 -10.73 23.98 -2.88
C GLU A 228 -10.78 24.11 -4.41
N SER A 229 -11.05 23.03 -5.14
CA SER A 229 -11.17 23.06 -6.60
C SER A 229 -12.36 23.87 -7.10
N THR A 230 -13.39 23.99 -6.28
CA THR A 230 -14.57 24.84 -6.54
C THR A 230 -14.44 26.23 -5.95
N ASP A 231 -13.42 26.49 -5.13
CA ASP A 231 -13.15 27.80 -4.58
C ASP A 231 -12.54 28.72 -5.65
N LYS A 232 -13.30 29.77 -5.98
CA LYS A 232 -12.95 30.76 -6.99
C LYS A 232 -12.32 32.01 -6.37
N SER A 233 -12.04 32.01 -5.07
CA SER A 233 -11.53 33.18 -4.35
C SER A 233 -10.23 33.75 -4.93
N ALA A 234 -9.31 32.89 -5.40
CA ALA A 234 -8.07 33.32 -6.06
C ALA A 234 -8.20 33.47 -7.59
N PHE A 235 -9.36 33.14 -8.17
CA PHE A 235 -9.60 33.10 -9.61
C PHE A 235 -10.64 34.16 -10.02
N PRO A 236 -10.21 35.30 -10.59
CA PRO A 236 -11.09 36.40 -10.98
C PRO A 236 -12.07 36.00 -12.11
N ASN A 237 -13.03 36.87 -12.41
CA ASN A 237 -14.04 36.66 -13.46
C ASN A 237 -14.87 35.38 -13.32
N GLY A 238 -15.22 35.00 -12.08
CA GLY A 238 -16.09 33.85 -11.82
C GLY A 238 -15.39 32.49 -11.93
N GLY A 239 -14.08 32.44 -11.63
CA GLY A 239 -13.30 31.20 -11.61
C GLY A 239 -12.37 31.01 -12.79
N HIS A 240 -12.11 32.05 -13.58
CA HIS A 240 -11.17 31.97 -14.69
C HIS A 240 -9.76 32.32 -14.22
N TRP A 241 -8.77 31.81 -14.96
CA TRP A 241 -7.39 32.20 -14.76
C TRP A 241 -7.24 33.72 -14.93
N PRO A 242 -6.52 34.43 -14.04
CA PRO A 242 -6.28 35.85 -14.21
C PRO A 242 -5.57 36.16 -15.52
N VAL A 243 -6.17 37.01 -16.36
CA VAL A 243 -5.59 37.47 -17.63
C VAL A 243 -4.59 38.60 -17.37
N GLY A 244 -3.42 38.50 -17.99
CA GLY A 244 -2.33 39.48 -17.84
C GLY A 244 -2.51 40.77 -18.65
N THR A 245 -3.62 40.90 -19.37
CA THR A 245 -3.95 42.05 -20.23
C THR A 245 -5.46 42.30 -20.16
N VAL A 246 -5.85 43.57 -20.05
CA VAL A 246 -7.23 44.07 -20.16
C VAL A 246 -7.38 44.90 -21.42
#